data_AF-A0A7X1KCJ1-F1
#
_entry.id   AF-A0A7X1KCJ1-F1
#
_cell.length_a   1.000
_cell.length_b   1.000
_cell.length_c   1.000
_cell.angle_alpha   90.00
_cell.angle_beta   90.00
_cell.angle_gamma   90.00
#
_symmetry.space_group_name_H-M   'P 1'
#
loop_
_entity.id
_entity.type
_entity.pdbx_description
1 polymer ?
#
loop_
_entity_poly.entity_id
_entity_poly.type
_entity_poly.pdbx_seq_one_letter_code
_entity_poly.pdbx_strand_id
1 'polypeptide(L)'
;MKRLRFYAVAATIGWSFLALSGWVAIMAVYFVGYDLIENRALPVAPALRSFDVSRWDEGYFYAKGTYDNKAETPEGELVLNSQEIVCDKSNNECVIASVNIIGNYMDDYFIRYQIASWTNSRIIFSDDSPICVKNTYIVDRYAESFTLLTRKKAVIPDYALKSQLKPCGNLKDENVTLADGGEVYWRKKMAFKAQNRLYFDAVLVLMNIAYFALVVWLWRRRRRTAIGNVEM
;
A
#
# COMPACT_ATOMS: atom_id res chain seq x y z
N MET A 1 -0.59 63.93 -6.42
CA MET A 1 0.51 62.98 -6.11
C MET A 1 0.17 61.86 -5.11
N LYS A 2 -0.42 62.12 -3.92
CA LYS A 2 -0.70 61.05 -2.92
C LYS A 2 -1.62 59.91 -3.42
N ARG A 3 -2.67 60.21 -4.20
CA ARG A 3 -3.60 59.19 -4.74
C ARG A 3 -2.91 58.21 -5.70
N LEU A 4 -2.02 58.68 -6.58
CA LEU A 4 -1.27 57.84 -7.53
C LEU A 4 -0.35 56.83 -6.83
N ARG A 5 0.32 57.24 -5.73
CA ARG A 5 1.14 56.33 -4.92
C ARG A 5 0.29 55.26 -4.22
N PHE A 6 -0.92 55.59 -3.79
CA PHE A 6 -1.82 54.65 -3.13
C PHE A 6 -2.32 53.56 -4.08
N TYR A 7 -2.73 53.92 -5.31
CA TYR A 7 -3.13 52.93 -6.32
C TYR A 7 -1.98 52.02 -6.75
N ALA A 8 -0.76 52.53 -6.85
CA ALA A 8 0.42 51.73 -7.15
C ALA A 8 0.72 50.69 -6.05
N VAL A 9 0.64 51.09 -4.77
CA VAL A 9 0.85 50.17 -3.63
C VAL A 9 -0.27 49.13 -3.55
N ALA A 10 -1.53 49.54 -3.70
CA ALA A 10 -2.68 48.62 -3.70
C ALA A 10 -2.59 47.59 -4.84
N ALA A 11 -2.20 48.01 -6.04
CA ALA A 11 -1.94 47.09 -7.14
C ALA A 11 -0.75 46.16 -6.83
N THR A 12 0.29 46.63 -6.15
CA THR A 12 1.43 45.79 -5.79
C THR A 12 1.01 44.66 -4.85
N ILE A 13 0.26 45.02 -3.80
CA ILE A 13 -0.30 44.08 -2.82
C ILE A 13 -1.25 43.08 -3.48
N GLY A 14 -2.18 43.55 -4.32
CA GLY A 14 -3.13 42.67 -5.01
C GLY A 14 -2.44 41.62 -5.90
N TRP A 15 -1.40 42.02 -6.63
CA TRP A 15 -0.63 41.09 -7.46
C TRP A 15 0.22 40.11 -6.63
N SER A 16 0.79 40.54 -5.50
CA SER A 16 1.47 39.64 -4.56
C SER A 16 0.53 38.61 -3.97
N PHE A 17 -0.70 39.01 -3.60
CA PHE A 17 -1.73 38.09 -3.14
C PHE A 17 -2.10 37.06 -4.21
N LEU A 18 -2.32 37.49 -5.45
CA LEU A 18 -2.63 36.58 -6.57
C LEU A 18 -1.50 35.57 -6.85
N ALA A 19 -0.25 36.02 -6.80
CA ALA A 19 0.90 35.14 -6.98
C ALA A 19 0.99 34.09 -5.85
N LEU A 20 0.81 34.53 -4.60
CA LEU A 20 0.83 33.63 -3.44
C LEU A 20 -0.34 32.65 -3.46
N SER A 21 -1.56 33.09 -3.79
CA SER A 21 -2.72 32.21 -3.87
C SER A 21 -2.56 31.17 -4.98
N GLY A 22 -1.99 31.57 -6.13
CA GLY A 22 -1.67 30.64 -7.22
C GLY A 22 -0.65 29.58 -6.80
N TRP A 23 0.39 29.99 -6.06
CA TRP A 23 1.38 29.05 -5.51
C TRP A 23 0.76 28.06 -4.51
N VAL A 24 -0.05 28.56 -3.57
CA VAL A 24 -0.75 27.70 -2.60
C VAL A 24 -1.68 26.71 -3.30
N ALA A 25 -2.42 27.14 -4.32
CA ALA A 25 -3.29 26.25 -5.10
C ALA A 25 -2.48 25.15 -5.82
N ILE A 26 -1.35 25.51 -6.42
CA ILE A 26 -0.44 24.56 -7.08
C ILE A 26 0.13 23.55 -6.07
N MET A 27 0.55 24.00 -4.89
CA MET A 27 1.04 23.13 -3.82
C MET A 27 -0.05 22.19 -3.30
N ALA A 28 -1.28 22.68 -3.16
CA ALA A 28 -2.41 21.83 -2.79
C ALA A 28 -2.64 20.71 -3.81
N VAL A 29 -2.58 21.02 -5.11
CA VAL A 29 -2.67 20.01 -6.18
C VAL A 29 -1.52 19.01 -6.12
N TYR A 30 -0.29 19.46 -5.84
CA TYR A 30 0.86 18.58 -5.67
C TYR A 30 0.66 17.59 -4.52
N PHE A 31 0.23 18.06 -3.34
CA PHE A 31 0.01 17.18 -2.18
C PHE A 31 -1.15 16.21 -2.42
N VAL A 32 -2.26 16.66 -3.03
CA VAL A 32 -3.36 15.77 -3.41
C VAL A 32 -2.91 14.73 -4.44
N GLY A 33 -2.11 15.13 -5.43
CA GLY A 33 -1.55 14.22 -6.43
C GLY A 33 -0.60 13.20 -5.81
N TYR A 34 0.26 13.64 -4.89
CA TYR A 34 1.15 12.78 -4.11
C TYR A 34 0.35 11.74 -3.33
N ASP A 35 -0.66 12.15 -2.57
CA ASP A 35 -1.50 11.26 -1.79
C ASP A 35 -2.25 10.27 -2.69
N LEU A 36 -2.74 10.69 -3.85
CA LEU A 36 -3.41 9.79 -4.80
C LEU A 36 -2.45 8.74 -5.39
N ILE A 37 -1.21 9.12 -5.69
CA ILE A 37 -0.19 8.19 -6.20
C ILE A 37 0.23 7.24 -5.06
N GLU A 38 0.48 7.76 -3.86
CA GLU A 38 0.87 6.98 -2.70
C GLU A 38 -0.24 5.97 -2.31
N ASN A 39 -1.50 6.39 -2.26
CA ASN A 39 -2.64 5.52 -1.94
C ASN A 39 -2.98 4.50 -3.04
N ARG A 40 -2.54 4.72 -4.29
CA ARG A 40 -2.64 3.69 -5.34
C ARG A 40 -1.49 2.68 -5.26
N ALA A 41 -0.33 3.12 -4.80
CA ALA A 41 0.85 2.28 -4.66
C ALA A 41 0.89 1.50 -3.33
N LEU A 42 0.20 1.99 -2.30
CA LEU A 42 0.14 1.40 -0.96
C LEU A 42 -1.30 0.97 -0.62
N PRO A 43 -1.50 -0.14 0.10
CA PRO A 43 -2.83 -0.61 0.45
C PRO A 43 -3.47 0.25 1.53
N VAL A 44 -4.80 0.30 1.46
CA VAL A 44 -5.63 1.29 2.18
C VAL A 44 -5.88 0.90 3.65
N ALA A 45 -5.80 -0.38 4.04
CA ALA A 45 -5.96 -0.78 5.45
C ALA A 45 -5.47 -2.23 5.70
N PRO A 46 -4.21 -2.43 6.11
CA PRO A 46 -3.76 -3.74 6.53
C PRO A 46 -4.18 -4.02 7.97
N ALA A 47 -4.65 -5.24 8.24
CA ALA A 47 -5.13 -5.65 9.55
C ALA A 47 -3.99 -5.68 10.58
N LEU A 48 -4.20 -4.98 11.71
CA LEU A 48 -3.32 -5.11 12.87
C LEU A 48 -3.33 -6.55 13.35
N ARG A 49 -2.16 -7.08 13.70
CA ARG A 49 -2.05 -8.47 14.13
C ARG A 49 -2.82 -8.69 15.42
N SER A 50 -3.64 -9.73 15.44
CA SER A 50 -4.28 -10.27 16.63
C SER A 50 -4.09 -11.76 16.63
N PHE A 51 -3.78 -12.33 17.79
CA PHE A 51 -3.60 -13.75 17.95
C PHE A 51 -4.19 -14.12 19.31
N ASP A 52 -5.38 -14.72 19.29
CA ASP A 52 -6.12 -15.05 20.49
C ASP A 52 -6.19 -16.56 20.68
N VAL A 53 -5.55 -17.01 21.75
CA VAL A 53 -5.48 -18.39 22.21
C VAL A 53 -6.18 -18.58 23.56
N SER A 54 -6.89 -17.56 24.06
CA SER A 54 -7.56 -17.62 25.37
C SER A 54 -8.59 -18.74 25.47
N ARG A 55 -9.20 -19.11 24.34
CA ARG A 55 -10.19 -20.19 24.22
C ARG A 55 -9.66 -21.44 23.53
N TRP A 56 -8.34 -21.61 23.44
CA TRP A 56 -7.73 -22.77 22.78
C TRP A 56 -8.21 -24.10 23.38
N ASP A 57 -8.26 -24.15 24.71
CA ASP A 57 -8.64 -25.35 25.46
C ASP A 57 -10.17 -25.59 25.41
N GLU A 58 -10.95 -24.54 25.09
CA GLU A 58 -12.38 -24.62 24.75
C GLU A 58 -12.61 -25.04 23.28
N GLY A 59 -11.53 -25.21 22.49
CA GLY A 59 -11.59 -25.61 21.09
C GLY A 59 -11.83 -24.46 20.12
N TYR A 60 -11.49 -23.23 20.50
CA TYR A 60 -11.62 -22.05 19.64
C TYR A 60 -10.29 -21.32 19.47
N PHE A 61 -10.00 -20.86 18.26
CA PHE A 61 -8.83 -20.06 17.93
C PHE A 61 -9.21 -18.93 16.98
N TYR A 62 -8.61 -17.75 17.21
CA TYR A 62 -8.78 -16.58 16.36
C TYR A 62 -7.44 -15.93 16.07
N ALA A 63 -7.18 -15.60 14.82
CA ALA A 63 -6.08 -14.74 14.44
C ALA A 63 -6.47 -13.79 13.30
N LYS A 64 -5.83 -12.63 13.27
CA LYS A 64 -5.94 -11.69 12.15
C LYS A 64 -4.58 -11.06 11.88
N GLY A 65 -4.36 -10.63 10.64
CA GLY A 65 -3.14 -9.92 10.26
C GLY A 65 -3.01 -9.81 8.75
N THR A 66 -1.80 -9.51 8.28
CA THR A 66 -1.54 -9.36 6.85
C THR A 66 -0.34 -10.22 6.47
N TYR A 67 -0.41 -10.91 5.33
CA TYR A 67 0.75 -11.65 4.85
C TYR A 67 1.88 -10.72 4.42
N ASP A 68 3.07 -10.96 4.96
CA ASP A 68 4.30 -10.30 4.54
C ASP A 68 4.95 -11.15 3.44
N ASN A 69 4.59 -10.91 2.18
CA ASN A 69 5.30 -11.50 1.04
C ASN A 69 6.55 -10.65 0.76
N LYS A 70 7.73 -11.26 0.91
CA LYS A 70 9.03 -10.65 0.64
C LYS A 70 9.46 -10.90 -0.82
N ALA A 71 8.55 -10.68 -1.77
CA ALA A 71 8.88 -10.84 -3.17
C ALA A 71 9.98 -9.85 -3.58
N GLU A 72 10.96 -10.33 -4.35
CA GLU A 72 12.07 -9.50 -4.84
C GLU A 72 11.62 -8.45 -5.86
N THR A 73 10.44 -8.62 -6.47
CA THR A 73 9.88 -7.70 -7.46
C THR A 73 8.44 -7.30 -7.11
N PRO A 74 8.02 -6.04 -7.40
CA PRO A 74 6.65 -5.57 -7.17
C PRO A 74 5.57 -6.41 -7.87
N GLU A 75 5.91 -7.01 -9.00
CA GLU A 75 5.04 -7.88 -9.80
C GLU A 75 4.84 -9.26 -9.15
N GLY A 76 5.76 -9.67 -8.29
CA GLY A 76 5.66 -10.90 -7.49
C GLY A 76 5.05 -10.68 -6.11
N GLU A 77 4.80 -9.43 -5.71
CA GLU A 77 4.13 -9.14 -4.45
C GLU A 77 2.67 -9.57 -4.55
N LEU A 78 2.27 -10.51 -3.69
CA LEU A 78 0.86 -10.74 -3.42
C LEU A 78 0.25 -9.40 -2.95
N VAL A 79 -0.91 -9.04 -3.51
CA VAL A 79 -1.71 -7.92 -2.99
C VAL A 79 -1.88 -8.12 -1.49
N LEU A 80 -1.69 -7.06 -0.70
CA LEU A 80 -1.73 -7.17 0.76
C LEU A 80 -3.13 -7.56 1.21
N ASN A 81 -3.32 -8.86 1.38
CA ASN A 81 -4.56 -9.47 1.79
C ASN A 81 -4.54 -9.53 3.31
N SER A 82 -5.39 -8.73 3.92
CA SER A 82 -5.74 -8.90 5.33
C SER A 82 -6.48 -10.22 5.46
N GLN A 83 -6.03 -11.05 6.39
CA GLN A 83 -6.66 -12.32 6.69
C GLN A 83 -7.19 -12.32 8.11
N GLU A 84 -8.36 -12.94 8.25
CA GLU A 84 -8.93 -13.34 9.52
C GLU A 84 -9.12 -14.85 9.48
N ILE A 85 -8.70 -15.50 10.56
CA ILE A 85 -8.63 -16.95 10.67
C ILE A 85 -9.37 -17.32 11.94
N VAL A 86 -10.40 -18.15 11.79
CA VAL A 86 -11.20 -18.66 12.91
C VAL A 86 -11.22 -20.17 12.83
N CYS A 87 -10.77 -20.85 13.87
CA CYS A 87 -10.85 -22.30 13.95
C CYS A 87 -11.76 -22.73 15.09
N ASP A 88 -12.63 -23.70 14.80
CA ASP A 88 -13.57 -24.29 15.73
C ASP A 88 -13.41 -25.81 15.70
N LYS A 89 -12.94 -26.35 16.83
CA LYS A 89 -12.71 -27.78 17.02
C LYS A 89 -14.00 -28.59 17.02
N SER A 90 -15.12 -28.01 17.47
CA SER A 90 -16.41 -28.70 17.53
C SER A 90 -16.97 -29.00 16.13
N ASN A 91 -16.76 -28.06 15.21
CA ASN A 91 -17.14 -28.16 13.80
C ASN A 91 -16.03 -28.77 12.92
N ASN A 92 -14.88 -29.10 13.52
CA ASN A 92 -13.68 -29.60 12.84
C ASN A 92 -13.25 -28.72 11.64
N GLU A 93 -13.43 -27.41 11.75
CA GLU A 93 -13.18 -26.49 10.63
C GLU A 93 -12.36 -25.25 11.03
N CYS A 94 -11.55 -24.78 10.08
CA CYS A 94 -10.94 -23.47 10.09
C CYS A 94 -11.49 -22.65 8.93
N VAL A 95 -11.96 -21.44 9.20
CA VAL A 95 -12.38 -20.46 8.21
C VAL A 95 -11.28 -19.45 8.04
N ILE A 96 -10.84 -19.23 6.80
CA ILE A 96 -10.00 -18.10 6.43
C ILE A 96 -10.85 -17.13 5.63
N ALA A 97 -11.04 -15.94 6.17
CA ALA A 97 -11.58 -14.79 5.48
C ALA A 97 -10.41 -13.94 4.96
N SER A 98 -10.46 -13.56 3.68
CA SER A 98 -9.53 -12.62 3.07
C SER A 98 -10.30 -11.45 2.50
N VAL A 99 -9.81 -10.26 2.77
CA VAL A 99 -10.32 -9.03 2.16
C VAL A 99 -9.26 -8.51 1.21
N ASN A 100 -9.65 -8.36 -0.06
CA ASN A 100 -8.84 -7.74 -1.09
C ASN A 100 -9.49 -6.41 -1.51
N ILE A 101 -8.75 -5.30 -1.35
CA ILE A 101 -9.22 -3.97 -1.74
C ILE A 101 -8.50 -3.58 -3.03
N ILE A 102 -9.22 -3.58 -4.15
CA ILE A 102 -8.71 -3.13 -5.46
C ILE A 102 -9.38 -1.81 -5.82
N GLY A 103 -8.65 -0.70 -5.64
CA GLY A 103 -9.20 0.64 -5.87
C GLY A 103 -10.32 0.96 -4.89
N ASN A 104 -11.55 1.12 -5.39
CA ASN A 104 -12.75 1.37 -4.58
C ASN A 104 -13.63 0.12 -4.39
N TYR A 105 -13.14 -1.05 -4.82
CA TYR A 105 -13.86 -2.32 -4.70
C TYR A 105 -13.27 -3.15 -3.55
N MET A 106 -14.16 -3.74 -2.76
CA MET A 106 -13.83 -4.71 -1.73
C MET A 106 -14.30 -6.07 -2.22
N ASP A 107 -13.38 -7.02 -2.32
CA ASP A 107 -13.67 -8.42 -2.61
C ASP A 107 -13.38 -9.24 -1.35
N ASP A 108 -14.42 -9.87 -0.83
CA ASP A 108 -14.39 -10.65 0.38
C ASP A 108 -14.52 -12.13 0.02
N TYR A 109 -13.55 -12.92 0.44
CA TYR A 109 -13.54 -14.34 0.17
C TYR A 109 -13.37 -15.14 1.45
N PHE A 110 -14.20 -16.16 1.60
CA PHE A 110 -14.21 -17.05 2.77
C PHE A 110 -14.00 -18.48 2.30
N ILE A 111 -12.95 -19.14 2.79
CA ILE A 111 -12.74 -20.58 2.60
C ILE A 111 -12.88 -21.30 3.93
N ARG A 112 -13.58 -22.44 3.90
CA ARG A 112 -13.63 -23.41 4.99
C ARG A 112 -12.66 -24.55 4.72
N TYR A 113 -11.84 -24.86 5.71
CA TYR A 113 -10.86 -25.93 5.67
C TYR A 113 -11.15 -26.93 6.78
N GLN A 114 -10.99 -28.22 6.48
CA GLN A 114 -11.06 -29.27 7.49
C GLN A 114 -9.77 -29.28 8.31
N ILE A 115 -9.92 -29.41 9.63
CA ILE A 115 -8.78 -29.50 10.53
C ILE A 115 -8.17 -30.89 10.42
N ALA A 116 -6.88 -30.94 10.06
CA ALA A 116 -6.13 -32.20 9.98
C ALA A 116 -5.59 -32.60 11.37
N SER A 117 -5.19 -31.63 12.20
CA SER A 117 -4.72 -31.89 13.55
C SER A 117 -4.98 -30.69 14.47
N TRP A 118 -5.47 -30.95 15.68
CA TRP A 118 -5.55 -29.97 16.77
C TRP A 118 -4.89 -30.56 18.02
N THR A 119 -3.78 -29.98 18.44
CA THR A 119 -3.03 -30.38 19.64
C THR A 119 -2.99 -29.25 20.66
N ASN A 120 -2.37 -29.46 21.82
CA ASN A 120 -2.17 -28.38 22.79
C ASN A 120 -1.22 -27.29 22.30
N SER A 121 -0.43 -27.55 21.25
CA SER A 121 0.59 -26.62 20.75
C SER A 121 0.31 -26.11 19.35
N ARG A 122 -0.44 -26.85 18.52
CA ARG A 122 -0.58 -26.54 17.09
C ARG A 122 -1.93 -26.92 16.52
N ILE A 123 -2.37 -26.16 15.53
CA ILE A 123 -3.46 -26.53 14.61
C ILE A 123 -2.85 -26.65 13.21
N ILE A 124 -3.21 -27.70 12.48
CA ILE A 124 -2.75 -27.94 11.11
C ILE A 124 -3.96 -28.20 10.22
N PHE A 125 -4.01 -27.52 9.09
CA PHE A 125 -5.00 -27.74 8.04
C PHE A 125 -4.35 -27.46 6.67
N SER A 126 -4.94 -27.93 5.57
CA SER A 126 -4.33 -27.79 4.25
C SER A 126 -5.34 -27.58 3.14
N ASP A 127 -4.90 -26.89 2.09
CA ASP A 127 -5.60 -26.73 0.84
C ASP A 127 -4.85 -27.44 -0.28
N ASP A 128 -5.48 -28.49 -0.81
CA ASP A 128 -4.99 -29.24 -1.96
C ASP A 128 -5.77 -28.90 -3.25
N SER A 129 -6.68 -27.92 -3.23
CA SER A 129 -7.44 -27.49 -4.40
C SER A 129 -6.57 -26.87 -5.52
N PRO A 130 -5.47 -26.12 -5.25
CA PRO A 130 -4.64 -25.60 -6.33
C PRO A 130 -3.96 -26.74 -7.09
N ILE A 131 -3.90 -26.63 -8.41
CA ILE A 131 -3.37 -27.70 -9.28
C ILE A 131 -1.88 -27.92 -9.06
N CYS A 132 -1.12 -26.84 -8.84
CA CYS A 132 0.34 -26.86 -8.86
C CYS A 132 1.00 -26.94 -7.47
N VAL A 133 0.28 -26.53 -6.43
CA VAL A 133 0.82 -26.38 -5.06
C VAL A 133 -0.10 -27.01 -4.03
N LYS A 134 0.49 -27.41 -2.92
CA LYS A 134 -0.19 -27.75 -1.68
C LYS A 134 0.10 -26.65 -0.68
N ASN A 135 -0.96 -26.05 -0.15
CA ASN A 135 -0.85 -25.05 0.91
C ASN A 135 -1.12 -25.75 2.24
N THR A 136 -0.17 -25.65 3.16
CA THR A 136 -0.32 -26.17 4.53
C THR A 136 -0.29 -25.00 5.49
N TYR A 137 -1.31 -24.89 6.31
CA TYR A 137 -1.46 -23.84 7.31
C TYR A 137 -1.12 -24.41 8.68
N ILE A 138 -0.26 -23.71 9.40
CA ILE A 138 0.21 -24.10 10.73
C ILE A 138 -0.01 -22.93 11.67
N VAL A 139 -0.84 -23.17 12.70
CA VAL A 139 -0.97 -22.29 13.87
C VAL A 139 -0.06 -22.85 14.95
N ASP A 140 0.84 -22.05 15.49
CA ASP A 140 1.64 -22.39 16.67
C ASP A 140 1.20 -21.54 17.87
N ARG A 141 0.66 -22.20 18.91
CA ARG A 141 0.14 -21.56 20.12
C ARG A 141 1.22 -20.80 20.88
N TYR A 142 2.41 -21.37 21.00
CA TYR A 142 3.46 -20.83 21.88
C TYR A 142 4.32 -19.78 21.18
N ALA A 143 4.55 -19.94 19.88
CA ALA A 143 5.20 -18.91 19.06
C ALA A 143 4.24 -17.80 18.63
N GLU A 144 2.96 -17.90 19.00
CA GLU A 144 1.86 -17.01 18.60
C GLU A 144 1.82 -16.75 17.09
N SER A 145 2.13 -17.77 16.29
CA SER A 145 2.41 -17.60 14.87
C SER A 145 1.42 -18.35 13.99
N PHE A 146 1.14 -17.77 12.84
CA PHE A 146 0.42 -18.41 11.75
C PHE A 146 1.32 -18.45 10.52
N THR A 147 1.55 -19.65 10.00
CA THR A 147 2.45 -19.89 8.87
C THR A 147 1.71 -20.63 7.75
N LEU A 148 1.75 -20.05 6.56
CA LEU A 148 1.41 -20.70 5.31
C LEU A 148 2.68 -21.28 4.68
N LEU A 149 2.70 -22.59 4.52
CA LEU A 149 3.71 -23.31 3.75
C LEU A 149 3.13 -23.64 2.38
N THR A 150 3.63 -22.98 1.35
CA THR A 150 3.31 -23.31 -0.04
C THR A 150 4.40 -24.25 -0.56
N ARG A 151 3.99 -25.43 -1.02
CA ARG A 151 4.89 -26.44 -1.57
C ARG A 151 4.43 -26.88 -2.94
N LYS A 152 5.34 -26.95 -3.91
CA LYS A 152 5.04 -27.49 -5.23
C LYS A 152 4.67 -28.97 -5.11
N LYS A 153 3.60 -29.38 -5.79
CA LYS A 153 3.20 -30.78 -5.83
C LYS A 153 4.24 -31.59 -6.61
N ALA A 154 4.60 -32.75 -6.08
CA ALA A 154 5.53 -33.67 -6.73
C ALA A 154 4.95 -34.22 -8.05
N VAL A 155 3.64 -34.43 -8.10
CA VAL A 155 2.90 -34.88 -9.28
C VAL A 155 1.99 -33.75 -9.72
N ILE A 156 2.30 -33.16 -10.87
CA ILE A 156 1.47 -32.13 -11.52
C ILE A 156 0.81 -32.76 -12.75
N PRO A 157 -0.50 -32.57 -12.96
CA PRO A 157 -1.17 -33.12 -14.13
C PRO A 157 -0.54 -32.67 -15.45
N ASP A 158 -0.44 -33.59 -16.41
CA ASP A 158 0.15 -33.37 -17.73
C ASP A 158 -0.45 -32.15 -18.46
N TYR A 159 -1.76 -31.92 -18.32
CA TYR A 159 -2.43 -30.79 -18.98
C TYR A 159 -1.94 -29.43 -18.45
N ALA A 160 -1.56 -29.34 -17.17
CA ALA A 160 -1.04 -28.13 -16.57
C ALA A 160 0.43 -27.88 -16.96
N LEU A 161 1.18 -28.95 -17.22
CA LEU A 161 2.57 -28.87 -17.72
C LEU A 161 2.63 -28.51 -19.21
N LYS A 162 1.71 -29.04 -20.01
CA LYS A 162 1.67 -28.86 -21.47
C LYS A 162 0.86 -27.63 -21.93
N SER A 163 0.17 -26.96 -21.01
CA SER A 163 -0.58 -25.73 -21.32
C SER A 163 0.36 -24.60 -21.75
N GLN A 164 -0.02 -23.87 -22.80
CA GLN A 164 0.70 -22.67 -23.26
C GLN A 164 0.82 -21.60 -22.17
N LEU A 165 -0.13 -21.57 -21.23
CA LEU A 165 -0.15 -20.64 -20.09
C LEU A 165 0.89 -20.99 -19.02
N LYS A 166 1.49 -22.19 -19.06
CA LYS A 166 2.48 -22.69 -18.07
C LYS A 166 2.14 -22.31 -16.62
N PRO A 167 0.92 -22.61 -16.13
CA PRO A 167 0.43 -22.12 -14.84
C PRO A 167 1.31 -22.54 -13.64
N CYS A 168 2.11 -23.60 -13.78
CA CYS A 168 2.99 -24.10 -12.72
C CYS A 168 4.48 -23.76 -12.91
N GLY A 169 4.84 -22.92 -13.89
CA GLY A 169 6.23 -22.72 -14.33
C GLY A 169 7.11 -21.97 -13.33
N ASN A 170 6.56 -20.92 -12.69
CA ASN A 170 7.32 -19.98 -11.85
C ASN A 170 7.03 -20.13 -10.35
N LEU A 171 6.37 -21.22 -9.94
CA LEU A 171 6.01 -21.42 -8.54
C LEU A 171 7.25 -21.87 -7.75
N LYS A 172 7.52 -21.15 -6.67
CA LYS A 172 8.57 -21.47 -5.70
C LYS A 172 7.93 -21.97 -4.42
N ASP A 173 8.67 -22.79 -3.69
CA ASP A 173 8.30 -23.12 -2.32
C ASP A 173 8.50 -21.87 -1.47
N GLU A 174 7.49 -21.56 -0.65
CA GLU A 174 7.49 -20.35 0.15
C GLU A 174 6.94 -20.63 1.55
N ASN A 175 7.47 -19.91 2.53
CA ASN A 175 6.95 -19.87 3.89
C ASN A 175 6.52 -18.44 4.16
N VAL A 176 5.22 -18.22 4.24
CA VAL A 176 4.65 -16.91 4.52
C VAL A 176 4.12 -16.92 5.94
N THR A 177 4.46 -15.89 6.70
CA THR A 177 3.95 -15.73 8.07
C THR A 177 3.00 -14.56 8.13
N LEU A 178 1.99 -14.67 8.98
CA LEU A 178 1.06 -13.59 9.25
C LEU A 178 1.79 -12.52 10.08
N ALA A 179 1.96 -11.34 9.52
CA ALA A 179 2.64 -10.22 10.13
C ALA A 179 1.66 -9.15 10.64
N ASP A 180 2.19 -8.19 11.39
CA ASP A 180 1.44 -6.99 11.73
C ASP A 180 1.26 -6.12 10.49
N GLY A 181 0.01 -5.90 10.10
CA GLY A 181 -0.32 -5.08 8.94
C GLY A 181 0.23 -3.67 9.01
N GLY A 182 0.30 -3.07 10.21
CA GLY A 182 0.89 -1.75 10.41
C GLY A 182 2.39 -1.75 10.08
N GLU A 183 3.13 -2.77 10.54
CA GLU A 183 4.56 -2.89 10.22
C GLU A 183 4.78 -3.06 8.71
N VAL A 184 3.98 -3.92 8.07
CA VAL A 184 4.06 -4.16 6.62
C VAL A 184 3.73 -2.88 5.83
N TYR A 185 2.69 -2.14 6.24
CA TYR A 185 2.35 -0.83 5.68
C TYR A 185 3.52 0.14 5.72
N TRP A 186 4.09 0.35 6.91
CA TRP A 186 5.17 1.32 7.09
C TRP A 186 6.42 0.93 6.31
N ARG A 187 6.74 -0.37 6.26
CA ARG A 187 7.86 -0.87 5.48
C ARG A 187 7.69 -0.58 3.98
N LYS A 188 6.52 -0.91 3.41
CA LYS A 188 6.22 -0.61 2.00
C LYS A 188 6.17 0.88 1.72
N LYS A 189 5.60 1.67 2.63
CA LYS A 189 5.58 3.14 2.54
C LYS A 189 6.98 3.72 2.48
N MET A 190 7.88 3.26 3.33
CA MET A 190 9.28 3.71 3.35
C MET A 190 10.02 3.27 2.08
N ALA A 191 9.78 2.07 1.56
CA ALA A 191 10.34 1.60 0.30
C ALA A 191 9.86 2.43 -0.91
N PHE A 192 8.55 2.68 -1.00
CA PHE A 192 7.95 3.53 -2.03
C PHE A 192 8.54 4.95 -1.99
N LYS A 193 8.65 5.53 -0.78
CA LYS A 193 9.30 6.83 -0.60
C LYS A 193 10.76 6.78 -1.03
N ALA A 194 11.54 5.78 -0.63
CA ALA A 194 12.94 5.67 -1.03
C ALA A 194 13.11 5.60 -2.56
N GLN A 195 12.25 4.85 -3.24
CA GLN A 195 12.30 4.70 -4.70
C GLN A 195 11.90 5.99 -5.44
N ASN A 196 10.87 6.69 -4.96
CA ASN A 196 10.30 7.84 -5.66
C ASN A 196 10.73 9.20 -5.12
N ARG A 197 11.53 9.23 -4.03
CA ARG A 197 11.95 10.47 -3.36
C ARG A 197 12.58 11.46 -4.31
N LEU A 198 13.54 11.01 -5.12
CA LEU A 198 14.23 11.88 -6.08
C LEU A 198 13.26 12.54 -7.07
N TYR A 199 12.27 11.79 -7.55
CA TYR A 199 11.26 12.32 -8.46
C TYR A 199 10.40 13.38 -7.79
N PHE A 200 9.84 13.08 -6.61
CA PHE A 200 8.98 14.00 -5.87
C PHE A 200 9.74 15.25 -5.41
N ASP A 201 10.97 15.10 -4.92
CA ASP A 201 11.85 16.19 -4.51
C ASP A 201 12.22 17.07 -5.72
N ALA A 202 12.56 16.47 -6.87
CA ALA A 202 12.88 17.21 -8.09
C ALA A 202 11.69 18.02 -8.61
N VAL A 203 10.49 17.42 -8.64
CA VAL A 203 9.26 18.14 -9.04
C VAL A 203 9.01 19.33 -8.11
N LEU A 204 9.13 19.13 -6.79
CA LEU A 204 8.94 20.20 -5.81
C LEU A 204 9.96 21.33 -5.99
N VAL A 205 11.24 20.99 -6.21
CA VAL A 205 12.31 21.96 -6.46
C VAL A 205 12.04 22.73 -7.75
N LEU A 206 11.70 22.05 -8.85
CA LEU A 206 11.40 22.70 -10.13
C LEU A 206 10.18 23.64 -10.03
N MET A 207 9.15 23.24 -9.30
CA MET A 207 7.97 24.08 -9.05
C MET A 207 8.35 25.35 -8.29
N ASN A 208 9.18 25.25 -7.26
CA ASN A 208 9.67 26.42 -6.51
C ASN A 208 10.54 27.32 -7.39
N ILE A 209 11.47 26.75 -8.16
CA ILE A 209 12.32 27.52 -9.10
C ILE A 209 11.45 28.27 -10.11
N ALA A 210 10.46 27.60 -10.70
CA ALA A 210 9.54 28.23 -11.65
C ALA A 210 8.74 29.38 -11.01
N TYR A 211 8.26 29.20 -9.78
CA TYR A 211 7.57 30.25 -9.03
C TYR A 211 8.49 31.45 -8.77
N PHE A 212 9.70 31.22 -8.24
CA PHE A 212 10.66 32.31 -8.00
C PHE A 212 11.05 33.03 -9.30
N ALA A 213 11.27 32.29 -10.39
CA ALA A 213 11.56 32.87 -11.70
C ALA A 213 10.40 33.76 -12.18
N LEU A 214 9.15 33.33 -11.98
CA LEU A 214 7.95 34.10 -12.33
C LEU A 214 7.83 35.38 -11.48
N VAL A 215 8.06 35.29 -10.17
CA VAL A 215 8.06 36.46 -9.28
C VAL A 215 9.14 37.47 -9.69
N VAL A 216 10.37 37.00 -9.93
CA VAL A 216 11.48 37.86 -10.38
C VAL A 216 11.18 38.47 -11.75
N TRP A 217 10.60 37.71 -12.68
CA TRP A 217 10.22 38.19 -14.00
C TRP A 217 9.14 39.28 -13.92
N LEU A 218 8.08 39.07 -13.13
CA LEU A 218 7.02 40.06 -12.89
C LEU A 218 7.59 41.34 -12.26
N TRP A 219 8.50 41.19 -11.30
CA TRP A 219 9.18 42.33 -10.68
C TRP A 219 10.04 43.11 -11.70
N ARG A 220 10.86 42.42 -12.50
CA ARG A 220 11.68 43.04 -13.56
C ARG A 220 10.83 43.72 -14.63
N ARG A 221 9.70 43.13 -15.02
CA ARG A 221 8.78 43.71 -16.01
C ARG A 221 8.17 45.01 -15.50
N ARG A 222 7.70 45.03 -14.25
CA ARG A 222 7.20 46.26 -13.60
C ARG A 222 8.24 47.36 -13.50
N ARG A 223 9.48 47.02 -13.17
CA ARG A 223 10.57 47.99 -13.09
C ARG A 223 10.83 48.66 -14.44
N ARG A 224 10.75 47.90 -15.54
CA ARG A 224 10.92 48.42 -16.91
C ARG A 224 9.77 49.35 -17.32
N THR A 225 8.51 49.01 -17.06
CA THR A 225 7.37 49.92 -17.35
C THR A 225 7.39 51.19 -16.48
N ALA A 226 7.88 51.10 -15.24
CA ALA A 226 8.02 52.29 -14.40
C ALA A 226 9.10 53.27 -14.92
N ILE A 227 10.18 52.75 -15.52
CA ILE A 227 11.26 53.58 -16.09
C ILE A 227 10.85 54.18 -17.45
N GLY A 228 10.20 53.41 -18.33
CA GLY A 228 9.75 53.90 -19.65
C GLY A 228 8.67 54.99 -19.60
N ASN A 229 7.95 55.13 -18.48
CA ASN A 229 6.97 56.21 -18.26
C ASN A 229 7.59 57.50 -17.68
N VAL A 230 8.92 57.58 -17.49
CA VAL A 230 9.63 58.77 -16.98
C VAL A 230 10.23 59.60 -18.13
N GLU A 231 10.35 59.03 -19.33
CA GLU A 231 10.93 59.69 -20.51
C GLU A 231 9.88 60.26 -21.50
N MET A 232 8.60 60.26 -21.13
CA MET A 232 7.51 60.97 -21.81
C MET A 232 6.86 61.97 -20.87
#